data_AF-A0A949WVJ6-F1
#
_entry.id   AF-A0A949WVJ6-F1
#
_cell.length_a   1.000
_cell.length_b   1.000
_cell.length_c   1.000
_cell.angle_alpha   90.00
_cell.angle_beta   90.00
_cell.angle_gamma   90.00
#
_symmetry.space_group_name_H-M   'P 1'
#
loop_
_entity.id
_entity.type
_entity.pdbx_description
1 polymer ?
#
loop_
_entity_poly.entity_id
_entity_poly.type
_entity_poly.pdbx_seq_one_letter_code
_entity_poly.pdbx_strand_id
1 'polypeptide(L)' 'MAASFLPSVLVPLTGLIFPAVTMAFMLLYMERDDIG' A
#
# COMPACT_ATOMS: atom_id res chain seq x y z
N MET A 1 21.16 -9.83 18.26
CA MET A 1 20.71 -9.80 16.86
C MET A 1 20.27 -8.39 16.56
N ALA A 2 20.94 -7.69 15.64
CA ALA A 2 20.56 -6.32 15.30
C ALA A 2 19.20 -6.31 14.56
N ALA A 3 18.39 -5.28 14.82
CA ALA A 3 17.18 -4.96 14.06
C ALA A 3 16.08 -6.04 13.98
N SER A 4 15.93 -6.88 15.01
CA SER A 4 14.86 -7.89 15.12
C SER A 4 13.44 -7.32 15.15
N PHE A 5 13.27 -6.00 15.32
CA PHE A 5 12.00 -5.29 15.26
C PHE A 5 11.55 -4.96 13.82
N LEU A 6 12.44 -5.09 12.83
CA LEU A 6 12.10 -4.76 11.44
C LEU A 6 10.94 -5.60 10.88
N PRO A 7 10.85 -6.92 11.10
CA PRO A 7 9.72 -7.71 10.61
C PRO A 7 8.37 -7.22 11.15
N SER A 8 8.29 -6.87 12.43
CA SER A 8 7.05 -6.35 13.03
C SER A 8 6.60 -5.01 12.47
N VAL A 9 7.48 -4.26 11.80
CA VAL A 9 7.14 -2.99 11.16
C VAL A 9 6.89 -3.18 9.66
N LEU A 10 7.82 -3.84 8.96
CA LEU A 10 7.78 -3.98 7.51
C LEU A 10 6.67 -4.92 7.05
N VAL A 11 6.42 -6.03 7.75
CA VAL A 11 5.36 -6.99 7.36
C VAL A 11 3.97 -6.35 7.34
N PRO A 12 3.48 -5.67 8.40
CA PRO A 12 2.18 -5.02 8.32
C PRO A 12 2.17 -3.83 7.34
N LEU A 13 3.27 -3.09 7.19
CA LEU A 13 3.37 -2.00 6.21
C LEU A 13 3.21 -2.52 4.78
N THR A 14 3.94 -3.56 4.38
CA THR A 14 3.90 -4.08 3.00
C THR A 14 2.74 -5.04 2.75
N GLY A 15 2.24 -5.71 3.80
CA GLY A 15 1.17 -6.70 3.69
C GLY A 15 -0.24 -6.13 3.82
N LEU A 16 -0.40 -4.97 4.49
CA LEU A 16 -1.71 -4.37 4.74
C LEU A 16 -1.79 -2.93 4.25
N ILE A 17 -0.91 -2.06 4.75
CA ILE A 17 -1.02 -0.61 4.49
C ILE A 17 -0.73 -0.28 3.03
N PHE A 18 0.40 -0.76 2.50
CA PHE A 18 0.77 -0.53 1.10
C PHE A 18 -0.29 -1.08 0.13
N PRO A 19 -0.75 -2.34 0.24
CA PRO A 19 -1.82 -2.86 -0.62
C PRO A 19 -3.12 -2.08 -0.50
N ALA A 20 -3.55 -1.72 0.72
CA ALA A 20 -4.78 -0.94 0.91
C ALA A 20 -4.70 0.43 0.23
N VAL A 21 -3.57 1.12 0.39
CA VAL A 21 -3.33 2.43 -0.23
C VAL A 21 -3.26 2.29 -1.76
N THR A 22 -2.50 1.33 -2.27
CA THR A 22 -2.39 1.08 -3.71
C THR A 22 -3.75 0.77 -4.33
N MET A 23 -4.56 -0.10 -3.71
CA MET A 23 -5.89 -0.45 -4.22
C MET A 23 -6.85 0.75 -4.21
N ALA A 24 -6.81 1.58 -3.15
CA ALA A 24 -7.62 2.80 -3.09
C ALA A 24 -7.23 3.79 -4.20
N PHE A 25 -5.95 4.04 -4.40
CA PHE A 25 -5.49 4.93 -5.48
C PHE A 25 -5.75 4.34 -6.86
N MET A 26 -5.63 3.02 -7.02
CA MET A 26 -5.90 2.34 -8.28
C MET A 26 -7.38 2.44 -8.65
N LEU A 27 -8.29 2.30 -7.69
CA LEU A 27 -9.72 2.57 -7.89
C LEU A 27 -9.94 4.03 -8.32
N LEU A 28 -9.37 4.98 -7.58
CA LEU A 28 -9.50 6.40 -7.92
C LEU A 28 -8.94 6.73 -9.30
N TYR A 29 -7.92 6.02 -9.76
CA TYR A 29 -7.37 6.14 -11.11
C TYR A 29 -8.31 5.56 -12.17
N MET A 30 -8.87 4.37 -11.93
CA MET A 30 -9.81 3.73 -12.86
C MET A 30 -11.11 4.51 -13.01
N GLU A 31 -11.60 5.12 -11.93
CA GLU A 31 -12.79 5.97 -11.92
C GLU A 31 -12.49 7.41 -12.37
N ARG A 32 -11.25 7.75 -12.74
CA ARG A 32 -11.01 9.00 -13.46
C ARG A 32 -11.61 8.85 -14.86
N ASP A 33 -12.74 9.50 -15.09
CA ASP A 33 -13.21 9.83 -16.44
C ASP A 33 -12.25 10.88 -17.05
N ASP A 34 -11.10 10.43 -17.52
CA ASP A 34 -10.21 11.24 -18.37
C ASP A 34 -10.74 11.16 -19.81
N ILE A 35 -11.89 11.81 -20.02
CA ILE A 35 -12.46 12.06 -21.36
C ILE A 35 -11.75 13.32 -21.88
N GLY A 36 -10.53 13.13 -22.36
CA GLY A 36 -9.82 14.09 -23.21
C GLY A 36 -10.37 14.10 -24.63
#